data_AF-A0A821ME23-F1
#
_entry.id   AF-A0A821ME23-F1
#
_cell.length_a   1.000
_cell.length_b   1.000
_cell.length_c   1.000
_cell.angle_alpha   90.00
_cell.angle_beta   90.00
_cell.angle_gamma   90.00
#
_symmetry.space_group_name_H-M   'P 1'
#
loop_
_entity.id
_entity.type
_entity.pdbx_description
1 polymer ?
#
loop_
_entity_poly.entity_id
_entity_poly.type
_entity_poly.pdbx_seq_one_letter_code
_entity_poly.pdbx_strand_id
1 'polypeptide(L)'
;MGTSAFDDQYLSRLFDDPSKSGGNQLIVTSRIVGYHVAPLAGQFAHYTIRPMDMEHMKDFVDYWFFRVHQRILDTFNLSLINQEENHASNSCLMSFICSVAFSQLEDSSLPTQRILLDEGNINSMSSLWSTKRSSISIRELIQIFSNIASYIHGNSSSESLSKNFNTKDHIRDIEHQACEFVQIIREDVGILAARGESLYGFLHLTFQEYFTCLKLINIETTKQEKEQTYTSSLQNKIQFIAQSVRYRTNDPHFQVPIALALGKISSSWCQKNFVNFCYEFIKEQDEYDSLLPLGAYMLIKCGNDLVNYPSHDVLFNALDRLIIAAGQHKWSIVCSFLFDQIIISLRKFRHDIVSLWIIKLLSQFYQHDIQTISALCHLIEGKPQEFENIKWLNQSSCAMLQFLSILDNENNEFAIDRLLVKIAFSNHHLLPVNPSSFKGFFLDEEIELNSISIILFSIIISLYGGLKRDGSDIVFDVFHTYPE
;
A
#
# COMPACT_ATOMS: atom_id res chain seq x y z
N MET A 1 30.11 7.62 -14.77
CA MET A 1 29.65 8.92 -15.29
C MET A 1 29.55 8.80 -16.79
N GLY A 2 28.41 8.31 -17.29
CA GLY A 2 28.11 8.32 -18.72
C GLY A 2 27.19 9.50 -18.96
N THR A 3 27.63 10.46 -19.76
CA THR A 3 26.80 11.55 -20.25
C THR A 3 25.62 10.94 -21.02
N SER A 4 24.39 11.30 -20.65
CA SER A 4 23.22 10.93 -21.44
C SER A 4 23.41 11.45 -22.86
N ALA A 5 23.08 10.65 -23.88
CA ALA A 5 23.25 10.97 -25.30
C ALA A 5 22.47 12.22 -25.81
N PHE A 6 21.82 12.96 -24.92
CA PHE A 6 21.46 14.35 -25.11
C PHE A 6 22.64 15.22 -24.69
N ASP A 7 23.66 15.33 -25.54
CA ASP A 7 24.75 16.27 -25.32
C ASP A 7 24.18 17.70 -25.29
N ASP A 8 24.43 18.43 -24.20
CA ASP A 8 24.13 19.87 -24.06
C ASP A 8 24.73 20.72 -25.21
N GLN A 9 25.70 20.17 -25.93
CA GLN A 9 26.28 20.79 -27.13
C GLN A 9 25.33 20.81 -28.34
N TYR A 10 24.33 19.93 -28.42
CA TYR A 10 23.39 19.89 -29.55
C TYR A 10 22.29 20.96 -29.41
N LEU A 11 21.83 21.21 -28.18
CA LEU A 11 20.80 22.23 -27.91
C LEU A 11 21.37 23.66 -27.92
N SER A 12 22.62 23.84 -27.50
CA SER A 12 23.26 25.17 -27.44
C SER A 12 23.61 25.77 -28.82
N ARG A 13 23.60 24.99 -29.90
CA ARG A 13 23.99 25.45 -31.24
C ARG A 13 22.83 25.66 -32.24
N LEU A 14 21.60 25.24 -31.92
CA LEU A 14 20.52 25.14 -32.93
C LEU A 14 19.24 25.90 -32.59
N PHE A 15 19.08 26.41 -31.38
CA PHE A 15 17.84 27.08 -30.97
C PHE A 15 18.10 28.56 -30.71
N ASP A 16 17.40 29.41 -31.47
CA ASP A 16 17.29 30.82 -31.16
C ASP A 16 16.74 31.01 -29.75
N ASP A 17 17.25 32.04 -29.07
CA ASP A 17 16.85 32.39 -27.71
C ASP A 17 15.31 32.45 -27.58
N PRO A 18 14.70 31.60 -26.74
CA PRO A 18 13.24 31.49 -26.63
C PRO A 18 12.57 32.78 -26.09
N SER A 19 13.35 33.73 -25.57
CA SER A 19 12.87 35.06 -25.16
C SER A 19 12.75 36.06 -26.33
N LYS A 20 13.20 35.71 -27.54
CA LYS A 20 13.14 36.56 -28.73
C LYS A 20 12.00 36.15 -29.66
N SER A 21 11.40 37.14 -30.33
CA SER A 21 10.37 36.92 -31.35
C SER A 21 10.91 36.03 -32.47
N GLY A 22 10.26 34.89 -32.71
CA GLY A 22 10.69 33.88 -33.69
C GLY A 22 11.53 32.74 -33.11
N GLY A 23 11.88 32.78 -31.81
CA GLY A 23 12.56 31.69 -31.12
C GLY A 23 11.65 30.48 -30.87
N ASN A 24 12.23 29.28 -30.87
CA ASN A 24 11.50 28.04 -30.67
C ASN A 24 11.23 27.78 -29.18
N GLN A 25 9.96 27.53 -28.84
CA GLN A 25 9.56 27.12 -27.49
C GLN A 25 9.33 25.61 -27.45
N LEU A 26 9.92 24.94 -26.46
CA LEU A 26 9.89 23.48 -26.32
C LEU A 26 9.26 23.09 -24.97
N ILE A 27 8.31 22.17 -25.00
CA ILE A 27 7.79 21.49 -23.80
C ILE A 27 8.22 20.03 -23.89
N VAL A 28 8.99 19.59 -22.89
CA VAL A 28 9.45 18.20 -22.78
C VAL A 28 8.75 17.54 -21.61
N THR A 29 8.18 16.36 -21.83
CA THR A 29 7.51 15.58 -20.78
C THR A 29 8.29 14.29 -20.50
N SER A 30 8.31 13.86 -19.23
CA SER A 30 9.03 12.67 -18.79
C SER A 30 8.27 11.98 -17.65
N ARG A 31 8.59 10.70 -17.37
CA ARG A 31 8.17 10.03 -16.14
C ARG A 31 9.07 10.47 -15.00
N ILE A 32 8.50 10.66 -13.80
CA ILE A 32 9.23 11.18 -12.63
C ILE A 32 10.48 10.36 -12.29
N VAL A 33 10.36 9.02 -12.28
CA VAL A 33 11.47 8.11 -11.97
C VAL A 33 12.57 8.18 -13.03
N GLY A 34 12.20 8.24 -14.31
CA GLY A 34 13.17 8.36 -15.41
C GLY A 34 13.90 9.70 -15.42
N TYR A 35 13.24 10.76 -14.97
CA TYR A 35 13.82 12.10 -14.92
C TYR A 35 14.92 12.23 -13.86
N HIS A 36 14.77 11.59 -12.70
CA HIS A 36 15.79 11.64 -11.64
C HIS A 36 17.08 10.91 -12.03
N VAL A 37 17.01 9.92 -12.92
CA VAL A 37 18.17 9.15 -13.38
C VAL A 37 19.01 9.93 -14.39
N ALA A 38 18.38 10.79 -15.21
CA ALA A 38 19.05 11.63 -16.20
C ALA A 38 18.28 12.96 -16.37
N PRO A 39 18.46 13.93 -15.45
CA PRO A 39 17.77 15.21 -15.52
C PRO A 39 18.29 16.04 -16.70
N LEU A 40 17.40 16.79 -17.34
CA LEU A 40 17.79 17.79 -18.33
C LEU A 40 18.44 18.97 -17.60
N ALA A 41 19.61 19.41 -18.08
CA ALA A 41 20.31 20.58 -17.55
C ALA A 41 20.06 21.82 -18.43
N GLY A 42 20.50 22.99 -17.96
CA GLY A 42 20.50 24.22 -18.77
C GLY A 42 19.24 25.10 -18.62
N GLN A 43 18.68 25.53 -19.76
CA GLN A 43 17.64 26.59 -19.84
C GLN A 43 16.20 26.11 -19.60
N PHE A 44 15.99 24.84 -19.27
CA PHE A 44 14.65 24.30 -19.04
C PHE A 44 14.15 24.66 -17.65
N ALA A 45 12.95 25.22 -17.57
CA ALA A 45 12.22 25.29 -16.33
C ALA A 45 11.60 23.91 -16.01
N HIS A 46 11.80 23.44 -14.79
CA HIS A 46 11.36 22.11 -14.36
C HIS A 46 10.07 22.20 -13.55
N TYR A 47 9.06 21.46 -13.99
CA TYR A 47 7.76 21.40 -13.32
C TYR A 47 7.35 19.95 -13.11
N THR A 48 6.67 19.68 -12.01
CA THR A 48 6.03 18.39 -11.74
C THR A 48 4.53 18.58 -11.80
N ILE A 49 3.85 17.75 -12.59
CA ILE A 49 2.39 17.73 -12.60
C ILE A 49 1.92 17.22 -11.24
N ARG A 50 1.22 18.07 -10.50
CA ARG A 50 0.65 17.72 -9.20
C ARG A 50 -0.52 16.74 -9.42
N PRO A 51 -0.69 15.73 -8.54
CA PRO A 51 -1.92 14.94 -8.52
C PRO A 51 -3.16 15.84 -8.40
N MET A 52 -4.30 15.39 -8.95
CA MET A 52 -5.57 16.07 -8.74
C MET A 52 -5.94 16.00 -7.25
N ASP A 53 -6.36 17.13 -6.68
CA ASP A 53 -6.97 17.16 -5.35
C ASP A 53 -8.47 16.81 -5.45
N MET A 54 -9.16 16.75 -4.31
CA MET A 54 -10.57 16.34 -4.25
C MET A 54 -11.50 17.25 -5.05
N GLU A 55 -11.21 18.55 -5.10
CA GLU A 55 -12.03 19.51 -5.84
C GLU A 55 -11.88 19.31 -7.35
N HIS A 56 -10.64 19.22 -7.84
CA HIS A 56 -10.38 18.95 -9.26
C HIS A 56 -10.84 17.54 -9.68
N MET A 57 -10.77 16.55 -8.78
CA MET A 57 -11.33 15.21 -9.02
C MET A 57 -12.84 15.27 -9.21
N LYS A 58 -13.55 15.98 -8.31
CA LYS A 58 -15.00 16.15 -8.38
C LYS A 58 -15.41 16.87 -9.67
N ASP A 59 -14.74 17.97 -10.00
CA ASP A 59 -14.96 18.68 -11.25
C ASP A 59 -14.73 17.74 -12.45
N PHE A 60 -13.66 16.96 -12.45
CA PHE A 60 -13.40 16.00 -13.52
C PHE A 60 -14.53 14.98 -13.66
N VAL A 61 -15.00 14.38 -12.55
CA VAL A 61 -16.14 13.45 -12.54
C VAL A 61 -17.37 14.14 -13.09
N ASP A 62 -17.74 15.30 -12.55
CA ASP A 62 -18.94 16.05 -12.94
C ASP A 62 -18.90 16.41 -14.42
N TYR A 63 -17.77 16.91 -14.93
CA TYR A 63 -17.60 17.20 -16.35
C TYR A 63 -17.60 15.95 -17.22
N TRP A 64 -16.95 14.87 -16.77
CA TRP A 64 -16.89 13.61 -17.52
C TRP A 64 -18.28 12.99 -17.63
N PHE A 65 -19.00 12.84 -16.51
CA PHE A 65 -20.38 12.36 -16.51
C PHE A 65 -21.25 13.29 -17.32
N PHE A 66 -21.23 14.60 -17.09
CA PHE A 66 -22.04 15.53 -17.89
C PHE A 66 -21.84 15.34 -19.40
N ARG A 67 -20.58 15.23 -19.86
CA ARG A 67 -20.27 15.10 -21.30
C ARG A 67 -20.55 13.70 -21.88
N VAL A 68 -20.20 12.64 -21.15
CA VAL A 68 -20.38 11.25 -21.61
C VAL A 68 -21.84 10.85 -21.47
N HIS A 69 -22.49 11.21 -20.37
CA HIS A 69 -23.91 11.04 -20.14
C HIS A 69 -24.72 11.79 -21.19
N GLN A 70 -24.44 13.08 -21.49
CA GLN A 70 -25.12 13.79 -22.58
C GLN A 70 -24.99 13.07 -23.92
N ARG A 71 -23.77 12.66 -24.31
CA ARG A 71 -23.56 11.91 -25.55
C ARG A 71 -24.34 10.60 -25.62
N ILE A 72 -24.48 9.88 -24.50
CA ILE A 72 -25.20 8.61 -24.43
C ILE A 72 -26.72 8.83 -24.39
N LEU A 73 -27.21 9.84 -23.66
CA LEU A 73 -28.62 10.24 -23.68
C LEU A 73 -29.05 10.69 -25.08
N ASP A 74 -28.21 11.47 -25.78
CA ASP A 74 -28.45 11.88 -27.16
C ASP A 74 -28.49 10.68 -28.11
N THR A 75 -27.76 9.60 -27.78
CA THR A 75 -27.72 8.37 -28.58
C THR A 75 -28.86 7.40 -28.23
N PHE A 76 -29.44 7.46 -27.02
CA PHE A 76 -30.37 6.42 -26.51
C PHE A 76 -31.70 6.93 -25.87
N ASN A 77 -32.00 8.24 -25.82
CA ASN A 77 -33.28 8.81 -25.34
C ASN A 77 -33.76 8.31 -23.95
N LEU A 78 -32.91 8.34 -22.92
CA LEU A 78 -33.28 7.95 -21.54
C LEU A 78 -32.89 9.05 -20.53
N SER A 79 -33.32 8.95 -19.27
CA SER A 79 -33.09 9.98 -18.22
C SER A 79 -32.51 9.40 -16.91
N LEU A 80 -31.69 10.24 -16.26
CA LEU A 80 -30.69 10.10 -15.16
C LEU A 80 -31.02 9.33 -13.86
N ILE A 81 -29.93 8.83 -13.20
CA ILE A 81 -29.77 8.67 -11.74
C ILE A 81 -28.31 8.99 -11.28
N ASN A 82 -28.18 9.51 -10.05
CA ASN A 82 -27.04 10.12 -9.34
C ASN A 82 -25.90 9.16 -8.92
N GLN A 83 -24.71 9.73 -8.64
CA GLN A 83 -23.54 9.01 -8.12
C GLN A 83 -23.00 9.57 -6.80
N GLU A 84 -22.46 8.66 -5.97
CA GLU A 84 -21.72 8.91 -4.73
C GLU A 84 -20.19 8.89 -4.95
N GLU A 85 -19.49 9.62 -4.07
CA GLU A 85 -18.06 9.95 -4.10
C GLU A 85 -17.14 8.77 -3.72
N ASN A 86 -16.00 8.60 -4.42
CA ASN A 86 -14.72 8.18 -3.79
C ASN A 86 -13.47 8.29 -4.70
N HIS A 87 -12.31 8.31 -4.01
CA HIS A 87 -10.97 8.78 -4.36
C HIS A 87 -10.25 8.22 -5.62
N ALA A 88 -9.69 9.10 -6.48
CA ALA A 88 -8.60 8.75 -7.41
C ALA A 88 -7.80 9.95 -7.98
N SER A 89 -6.50 10.03 -7.69
CA SER A 89 -5.70 11.25 -7.93
C SER A 89 -5.12 11.44 -9.35
N ASN A 90 -5.46 10.59 -10.34
CA ASN A 90 -4.92 10.63 -11.70
C ASN A 90 -6.01 10.71 -12.79
N SER A 91 -5.92 11.67 -13.71
CA SER A 91 -6.92 11.93 -14.79
C SER A 91 -7.29 10.72 -15.66
N CYS A 92 -6.32 9.84 -15.95
CA CYS A 92 -6.57 8.63 -16.74
C CYS A 92 -7.28 7.55 -15.91
N LEU A 93 -6.86 7.34 -14.65
CA LEU A 93 -7.52 6.43 -13.71
C LEU A 93 -8.96 6.88 -13.42
N MET A 94 -9.18 8.19 -13.32
CA MET A 94 -10.51 8.78 -13.16
C MET A 94 -11.42 8.47 -14.35
N SER A 95 -10.91 8.55 -15.58
CA SER A 95 -11.69 8.17 -16.77
C SER A 95 -12.11 6.68 -16.74
N PHE A 96 -11.23 5.81 -16.23
CA PHE A 96 -11.53 4.38 -16.07
C PHE A 96 -12.53 4.12 -14.94
N ILE A 97 -12.35 4.76 -13.77
CA ILE A 97 -13.30 4.65 -12.66
C ILE A 97 -14.68 5.16 -13.09
N CYS A 98 -14.74 6.30 -13.79
CA CYS A 98 -16.00 6.81 -14.33
C CYS A 98 -16.61 5.81 -15.33
N SER A 99 -15.81 5.15 -16.16
CA SER A 99 -16.29 4.11 -17.08
C SER A 99 -16.83 2.87 -16.37
N VAL A 100 -16.23 2.45 -15.25
CA VAL A 100 -16.71 1.31 -14.44
C VAL A 100 -17.96 1.70 -13.66
N ALA A 101 -17.95 2.86 -13.02
CA ALA A 101 -19.11 3.40 -12.32
C ALA A 101 -20.30 3.59 -13.28
N PHE A 102 -20.02 3.97 -14.54
CA PHE A 102 -21.03 4.06 -15.59
C PHE A 102 -21.47 2.69 -16.13
N SER A 103 -20.62 1.66 -16.14
CA SER A 103 -21.03 0.32 -16.58
C SER A 103 -21.80 -0.44 -15.49
N GLN A 104 -21.62 -0.06 -14.22
CA GLN A 104 -22.29 -0.60 -13.04
C GLN A 104 -23.52 0.25 -12.63
N LEU A 105 -24.47 0.47 -13.56
CA LEU A 105 -25.70 1.27 -13.34
C LEU A 105 -26.68 0.71 -12.28
N GLU A 106 -26.32 -0.36 -11.57
CA GLU A 106 -27.10 -0.89 -10.43
C GLU A 106 -26.41 -0.47 -9.12
N ASP A 107 -27.19 -0.26 -8.05
CA ASP A 107 -26.85 0.32 -6.72
C ASP A 107 -25.66 -0.31 -5.92
N SER A 108 -24.68 -0.92 -6.57
CA SER A 108 -23.46 -1.43 -5.97
C SER A 108 -22.42 -0.32 -5.78
N SER A 109 -21.91 -0.16 -4.57
CA SER A 109 -20.78 0.72 -4.26
C SER A 109 -19.52 0.32 -5.04
N LEU A 110 -18.79 1.32 -5.55
CA LEU A 110 -17.51 1.10 -6.23
C LEU A 110 -16.52 0.32 -5.34
N PRO A 111 -15.82 -0.69 -5.89
CA PRO A 111 -14.80 -1.42 -5.13
C PRO A 111 -13.68 -0.48 -4.64
N THR A 112 -13.29 -0.62 -3.38
CA THR A 112 -12.18 0.18 -2.81
C THR A 112 -10.82 -0.41 -3.17
N GLN A 113 -10.73 -1.72 -3.40
CA GLN A 113 -9.48 -2.39 -3.77
C GLN A 113 -9.17 -2.20 -5.25
N ARG A 114 -7.95 -1.73 -5.54
CA ARG A 114 -7.47 -1.46 -6.90
C ARG A 114 -7.59 -2.67 -7.84
N ILE A 115 -7.33 -3.88 -7.35
CA ILE A 115 -7.43 -5.10 -8.17
C ILE A 115 -8.86 -5.32 -8.71
N LEU A 116 -9.88 -5.01 -7.92
CA LEU A 116 -11.28 -5.18 -8.33
C LEU A 116 -11.69 -4.11 -9.35
N LEU A 117 -11.17 -2.89 -9.23
CA LEU A 117 -11.34 -1.83 -10.23
C LEU A 117 -10.68 -2.20 -11.55
N ASP A 118 -9.44 -2.68 -11.52
CA ASP A 118 -8.70 -3.10 -12.71
C ASP A 118 -9.39 -4.30 -13.40
N GLU A 119 -9.92 -5.25 -12.62
CA GLU A 119 -10.76 -6.33 -13.14
C GLU A 119 -12.06 -5.86 -13.77
N GLY A 120 -12.78 -4.93 -13.11
CA GLY A 120 -14.01 -4.34 -13.65
C GLY A 120 -13.78 -3.67 -15.01
N ASN A 121 -12.65 -2.96 -15.14
CA ASN A 121 -12.21 -2.37 -16.40
C ASN A 121 -11.98 -3.45 -17.48
N ILE A 122 -11.18 -4.46 -17.17
CA ILE A 122 -10.86 -5.53 -18.14
C ILE A 122 -12.10 -6.34 -18.53
N ASN A 123 -13.00 -6.62 -17.60
CA ASN A 123 -14.27 -7.31 -17.90
C ASN A 123 -15.17 -6.47 -18.81
N SER A 124 -15.24 -5.15 -18.58
CA SER A 124 -15.97 -4.21 -19.44
C SER A 124 -15.37 -4.15 -20.85
N MET A 125 -14.05 -4.25 -20.98
CA MET A 125 -13.38 -4.30 -22.28
C MET A 125 -13.55 -5.67 -22.97
N SER A 126 -13.58 -6.75 -22.17
CA SER A 126 -13.77 -8.12 -22.67
C SER A 126 -15.14 -8.31 -23.33
N SER A 127 -16.19 -7.67 -22.80
CA SER A 127 -17.52 -7.71 -23.43
C SER A 127 -17.50 -7.05 -24.81
N LEU A 128 -16.80 -5.93 -24.97
CA LEU A 128 -16.59 -5.28 -26.28
C LEU A 128 -15.85 -6.21 -27.25
N TRP A 129 -14.82 -6.94 -26.80
CA TRP A 129 -14.08 -7.90 -27.65
C TRP A 129 -14.97 -9.06 -28.11
N SER A 130 -15.79 -9.60 -27.21
CA SER A 130 -16.67 -10.73 -27.52
C SER A 130 -17.73 -10.40 -28.58
N THR A 131 -18.11 -9.13 -28.70
CA THR A 131 -19.16 -8.69 -29.63
C THR A 131 -18.69 -8.72 -31.10
N LYS A 132 -17.37 -8.71 -31.36
CA LYS A 132 -16.80 -8.56 -32.70
C LYS A 132 -16.39 -9.86 -33.41
N ARG A 133 -16.80 -11.04 -32.90
CA ARG A 133 -16.56 -12.37 -33.51
C ARG A 133 -15.08 -12.66 -33.81
N SER A 134 -14.21 -12.49 -32.82
CA SER A 134 -12.82 -12.95 -32.94
C SER A 134 -12.73 -14.49 -32.87
N SER A 135 -11.79 -15.09 -33.61
CA SER A 135 -11.39 -16.49 -33.47
C SER A 135 -10.58 -16.75 -32.20
N ILE A 136 -9.95 -15.70 -31.65
CA ILE A 136 -9.19 -15.76 -30.40
C ILE A 136 -10.15 -15.68 -29.21
N SER A 137 -10.05 -16.62 -28.29
CA SER A 137 -10.85 -16.59 -27.06
C SER A 137 -10.36 -15.51 -26.09
N ILE A 138 -11.26 -15.02 -25.23
CA ILE A 138 -10.90 -14.03 -24.20
C ILE A 138 -9.76 -14.51 -23.29
N ARG A 139 -9.74 -15.81 -22.98
CA ARG A 139 -8.72 -16.41 -22.14
C ARG A 139 -7.34 -16.38 -22.81
N GLU A 140 -7.28 -16.69 -24.10
CA GLU A 140 -6.05 -16.61 -24.89
C GLU A 140 -5.57 -15.16 -25.01
N LEU A 141 -6.47 -14.20 -25.23
CA LEU A 141 -6.11 -12.78 -25.25
C LEU A 141 -5.49 -12.33 -23.92
N ILE A 142 -6.12 -12.67 -22.78
CA ILE A 142 -5.57 -12.36 -21.46
C ILE A 142 -4.18 -12.99 -21.28
N GLN A 143 -3.99 -14.24 -21.71
CA GLN A 143 -2.69 -14.92 -21.62
C GLN A 143 -1.62 -14.23 -22.49
N ILE A 144 -1.98 -13.82 -23.71
CA ILE A 144 -1.07 -13.07 -24.60
C ILE A 144 -0.70 -11.72 -23.96
N PHE A 145 -1.68 -10.96 -23.46
CA PHE A 145 -1.41 -9.69 -22.77
C PHE A 145 -0.56 -9.88 -21.52
N SER A 146 -0.80 -10.91 -20.72
CA SER A 146 0.03 -11.26 -19.55
C SER A 146 1.47 -11.59 -19.91
N ASN A 147 1.69 -12.32 -21.00
CA ASN A 147 3.04 -12.64 -21.49
C ASN A 147 3.76 -11.37 -21.97
N ILE A 148 3.09 -10.52 -22.75
CA ILE A 148 3.64 -9.25 -23.22
C ILE A 148 3.93 -8.31 -22.04
N ALA A 149 2.99 -8.16 -21.11
CA ALA A 149 3.14 -7.30 -19.94
C ALA A 149 4.33 -7.71 -19.09
N SER A 150 4.44 -9.00 -18.75
CA SER A 150 5.55 -9.52 -17.95
C SER A 150 6.90 -9.33 -18.66
N TYR A 151 6.95 -9.48 -19.98
CA TYR A 151 8.18 -9.26 -20.75
C TYR A 151 8.60 -7.77 -20.73
N ILE A 152 7.67 -6.86 -21.03
CA ILE A 152 7.92 -5.41 -21.02
C ILE A 152 8.28 -4.94 -19.59
N HIS A 153 7.64 -5.51 -18.57
CA HIS A 153 7.83 -5.11 -17.18
C HIS A 153 9.17 -5.59 -16.60
N GLY A 154 9.68 -6.76 -17.01
CA GLY A 154 10.96 -7.29 -16.54
C GLY A 154 12.20 -6.68 -17.20
N ASN A 155 12.08 -6.08 -18.39
CA ASN A 155 13.21 -5.61 -19.20
C ASN A 155 13.30 -4.07 -19.20
N SER A 156 13.32 -3.42 -18.03
CA SER A 156 13.15 -1.97 -17.85
C SER A 156 14.09 -1.06 -18.67
N SER A 157 13.74 -0.78 -19.94
CA SER A 157 13.91 0.48 -20.69
C SER A 157 13.60 0.27 -22.18
N SER A 158 12.58 0.97 -22.70
CA SER A 158 12.45 1.34 -24.12
C SER A 158 12.48 0.27 -25.23
N GLU A 159 12.44 -1.02 -24.95
CA GLU A 159 12.23 -2.02 -26.00
C GLU A 159 10.75 -2.29 -26.17
N SER A 160 10.17 -1.51 -27.06
CA SER A 160 8.96 -1.92 -27.71
C SER A 160 9.20 -3.21 -28.52
N LEU A 161 8.17 -4.06 -28.58
CA LEU A 161 8.14 -5.33 -29.31
C LEU A 161 8.75 -5.19 -30.72
N SER A 162 10.01 -5.57 -30.91
CA SER A 162 10.57 -5.78 -32.24
C SER A 162 10.11 -7.15 -32.75
N LYS A 163 9.86 -7.26 -34.06
CA LYS A 163 9.41 -8.48 -34.76
C LYS A 163 10.41 -9.63 -34.56
N ASN A 164 10.35 -10.33 -33.44
CA ASN A 164 11.09 -11.57 -33.20
C ASN A 164 10.22 -12.58 -32.44
N PHE A 165 9.02 -12.85 -32.96
CA PHE A 165 8.32 -14.10 -32.65
C PHE A 165 8.93 -15.20 -33.53
N ASN A 166 10.01 -15.80 -33.05
CA ASN A 166 10.64 -16.94 -33.73
C ASN A 166 10.12 -18.24 -33.11
N THR A 167 9.06 -18.79 -33.68
CA THR A 167 8.56 -20.12 -33.34
C THR A 167 8.15 -20.82 -34.62
N LYS A 168 9.06 -21.66 -35.13
CA LYS A 168 8.74 -22.69 -36.12
C LYS A 168 8.00 -23.80 -35.41
N ASP A 169 6.68 -23.82 -35.60
CA ASP A 169 5.84 -24.96 -35.92
C ASP A 169 4.38 -24.52 -35.72
N HIS A 170 3.53 -24.70 -36.75
CA HIS A 170 2.15 -24.17 -36.92
C HIS A 170 2.01 -22.74 -37.49
N ILE A 171 2.66 -22.46 -38.61
CA ILE A 171 2.83 -21.10 -39.18
C ILE A 171 1.51 -20.42 -39.64
N ARG A 172 0.53 -21.14 -40.21
CA ARG A 172 -0.65 -20.48 -40.83
C ARG A 172 -1.73 -20.04 -39.84
N ASP A 173 -2.00 -20.82 -38.80
CA ASP A 173 -3.00 -20.46 -37.79
C ASP A 173 -2.46 -19.36 -36.86
N ILE A 174 -1.17 -19.40 -36.54
CA ILE A 174 -0.49 -18.37 -35.73
C ILE A 174 -0.42 -17.04 -36.48
N GLU A 175 -0.15 -17.03 -37.78
CA GLU A 175 -0.15 -15.79 -38.59
C GLU A 175 -1.54 -15.15 -38.66
N HIS A 176 -2.59 -15.95 -38.87
CA HIS A 176 -3.97 -15.43 -38.85
C HIS A 176 -4.34 -14.86 -37.48
N GLN A 177 -4.08 -15.60 -36.40
CA GLN A 177 -4.33 -15.13 -35.03
C GLN A 177 -3.47 -13.91 -34.67
N ALA A 178 -2.22 -13.82 -35.14
CA ALA A 178 -1.37 -12.66 -34.91
C ALA A 178 -1.86 -11.42 -35.68
N CYS A 179 -2.30 -11.58 -36.93
CA CYS A 179 -2.91 -10.50 -37.71
C CYS A 179 -4.21 -10.02 -37.06
N GLU A 180 -5.07 -10.95 -36.64
CA GLU A 180 -6.32 -10.67 -35.95
C GLU A 180 -6.08 -9.98 -34.61
N PHE A 181 -5.10 -10.43 -33.83
CA PHE A 181 -4.66 -9.79 -32.58
C PHE A 181 -4.16 -8.35 -32.81
N VAL A 182 -3.31 -8.14 -33.83
CA VAL A 182 -2.82 -6.80 -34.19
C VAL A 182 -3.96 -5.89 -34.64
N GLN A 183 -4.96 -6.42 -35.36
CA GLN A 183 -6.13 -5.65 -35.75
C GLN A 183 -6.97 -5.25 -34.53
N ILE A 184 -7.28 -6.20 -33.64
CA ILE A 184 -7.96 -5.95 -32.36
C ILE A 184 -7.24 -4.81 -31.60
N ILE A 185 -5.92 -4.88 -31.48
CA ILE A 185 -5.13 -3.86 -30.77
C ILE A 185 -5.14 -2.50 -31.47
N ARG A 186 -5.01 -2.47 -32.79
CA ARG A 186 -4.93 -1.23 -33.57
C ARG A 186 -6.23 -0.46 -33.63
N GLU A 187 -7.35 -1.16 -33.73
CA GLU A 187 -8.63 -0.55 -34.08
C GLU A 187 -9.52 -0.31 -32.86
N ASP A 188 -9.41 -1.08 -31.77
CA ASP A 188 -10.59 -1.26 -30.90
C ASP A 188 -10.40 -1.29 -29.39
N VAL A 189 -9.16 -1.39 -28.87
CA VAL A 189 -9.02 -1.88 -27.48
C VAL A 189 -8.41 -0.91 -26.48
N GLY A 190 -7.70 0.14 -26.89
CA GLY A 190 -7.15 1.13 -25.93
C GLY A 190 -6.22 0.55 -24.84
N ILE A 191 -5.82 -0.73 -24.92
CA ILE A 191 -4.88 -1.36 -23.99
C ILE A 191 -3.45 -1.16 -24.44
N LEU A 192 -3.19 -1.34 -25.73
CA LEU A 192 -1.89 -1.14 -26.37
C LEU A 192 -2.01 0.01 -27.37
N ALA A 193 -0.96 0.83 -27.46
CA ALA A 193 -0.86 1.92 -28.41
C ALA A 193 0.44 1.82 -29.21
N ALA A 194 0.40 2.24 -30.46
CA ALA A 194 1.60 2.37 -31.29
C ALA A 194 2.51 3.47 -30.70
N ARG A 195 3.77 3.13 -30.46
CA ARG A 195 4.83 4.01 -29.92
C ARG A 195 5.86 4.41 -30.99
N GLY A 196 5.76 3.84 -32.19
CA GLY A 196 6.68 4.02 -33.33
C GLY A 196 6.41 2.98 -34.42
N GLU A 197 7.22 2.95 -35.48
CA GLU A 197 7.04 1.99 -36.57
C GLU A 197 7.24 0.56 -36.06
N SER A 198 6.19 -0.26 -36.14
CA SER A 198 6.14 -1.62 -35.58
C SER A 198 6.36 -1.70 -34.07
N LEU A 199 6.20 -0.60 -33.34
CA LEU A 199 6.44 -0.54 -31.90
C LEU A 199 5.11 -0.37 -31.14
N TYR A 200 4.81 -1.25 -30.17
CA TYR A 200 3.63 -1.19 -29.31
C TYR A 200 4.00 -1.24 -27.83
N GLY A 201 3.27 -0.50 -27.02
CA GLY A 201 3.34 -0.59 -25.56
C GLY A 201 1.98 -0.31 -24.95
N PHE A 202 1.82 -0.65 -23.67
CA PHE A 202 0.56 -0.38 -22.96
C PHE A 202 0.24 1.11 -22.97
N LEU A 203 -1.03 1.43 -23.23
CA LEU A 203 -1.58 2.79 -23.21
C LEU A 203 -1.36 3.39 -21.81
N HIS A 204 -1.61 2.59 -20.78
CA HIS A 204 -1.40 2.96 -19.39
C HIS A 204 -0.62 1.89 -18.62
N LEU A 205 0.21 2.32 -17.67
CA LEU A 205 1.02 1.43 -16.83
C LEU A 205 0.14 0.49 -16.00
N THR A 206 -1.04 0.94 -15.56
CA THR A 206 -2.02 0.11 -14.82
C THR A 206 -2.33 -1.20 -15.55
N PHE A 207 -2.56 -1.18 -16.87
CA PHE A 207 -2.84 -2.41 -17.62
C PHE A 207 -1.62 -3.32 -17.65
N GLN A 208 -0.44 -2.75 -17.87
CA GLN A 208 0.82 -3.51 -17.82
C GLN A 208 1.00 -4.15 -16.42
N GLU A 209 0.77 -3.42 -15.34
CA GLU A 209 0.89 -3.92 -13.97
C GLU A 209 -0.15 -5.00 -13.66
N TYR A 210 -1.41 -4.81 -14.08
CA TYR A 210 -2.48 -5.80 -13.94
C TYR A 210 -2.17 -7.11 -14.67
N PHE A 211 -1.80 -7.03 -15.95
CA PHE A 211 -1.48 -8.23 -16.73
C PHE A 211 -0.18 -8.90 -16.26
N THR A 212 0.77 -8.13 -15.71
CA THR A 212 1.97 -8.67 -15.04
C THR A 212 1.59 -9.42 -13.76
N CYS A 213 0.68 -8.87 -12.95
CA CYS A 213 0.08 -9.54 -11.80
C CYS A 213 -0.54 -10.90 -12.20
N LEU A 214 -1.35 -10.93 -13.25
CA LEU A 214 -1.93 -12.18 -13.75
C LEU A 214 -0.85 -13.20 -14.15
N LYS A 215 0.26 -12.76 -14.75
CA LYS A 215 1.38 -13.66 -15.06
C LYS A 215 2.09 -14.17 -13.81
N LEU A 216 2.26 -13.34 -12.78
CA LEU A 216 2.88 -13.72 -11.51
C LEU A 216 2.13 -14.83 -10.78
N ILE A 217 0.80 -14.81 -10.84
CA ILE A 217 -0.05 -15.83 -10.18
C ILE A 217 -0.37 -17.02 -11.10
N ASN A 218 -0.21 -16.85 -12.42
CA ASN A 218 -0.43 -17.87 -13.43
C ASN A 218 0.89 -18.26 -14.10
N ILE A 219 1.89 -18.60 -13.28
CA ILE A 219 3.15 -19.12 -13.81
C ILE A 219 2.83 -20.48 -14.41
N GLU A 220 2.77 -20.50 -15.75
CA GLU A 220 2.88 -21.72 -16.52
C GLU A 220 4.12 -22.43 -16.02
N THR A 221 3.93 -23.60 -15.41
CA THR A 221 5.02 -24.53 -15.14
C THR A 221 5.77 -24.69 -16.45
N THR A 222 6.94 -24.05 -16.56
CA THR A 222 7.90 -24.31 -17.62
C THR A 222 8.06 -25.83 -17.73
N LYS A 223 8.24 -26.32 -18.95
CA LYS A 223 8.16 -27.72 -19.43
C LYS A 223 8.96 -28.81 -18.65
N GLN A 224 9.42 -28.59 -17.42
CA GLN A 224 10.13 -29.54 -16.57
C GLN A 224 9.23 -30.39 -15.65
N GLU A 225 7.92 -30.11 -15.51
CA GLU A 225 7.03 -30.95 -14.70
C GLU A 225 5.98 -31.67 -15.57
N LYS A 226 6.46 -32.48 -16.52
CA LYS A 226 5.70 -33.65 -16.98
C LYS A 226 6.30 -34.86 -16.26
N GLU A 227 5.78 -35.13 -15.06
CA GLU A 227 5.83 -36.39 -14.30
C GLU A 227 6.02 -36.09 -12.81
N GLN A 228 4.91 -36.00 -12.05
CA GLN A 228 4.70 -36.73 -10.79
C GLN A 228 3.45 -36.23 -10.04
N THR A 229 2.49 -37.16 -9.90
CA THR A 229 1.57 -37.38 -8.76
C THR A 229 0.58 -36.28 -8.32
N TYR A 230 -0.72 -36.62 -8.42
CA TYR A 230 -1.89 -35.73 -8.47
C TYR A 230 -2.47 -35.22 -7.12
N THR A 231 -1.70 -35.16 -6.03
CA THR A 231 -2.16 -34.57 -4.75
C THR A 231 -1.12 -33.68 -4.07
N SER A 232 0.17 -33.92 -4.28
CA SER A 232 1.28 -33.00 -3.99
C SER A 232 1.31 -31.77 -4.92
N SER A 233 0.57 -31.80 -6.04
CA SER A 233 0.67 -30.80 -7.10
C SER A 233 0.14 -29.41 -6.72
N LEU A 234 -0.99 -29.31 -6.00
CA LEU A 234 -1.58 -28.00 -5.68
C LEU A 234 -0.77 -27.27 -4.61
N GLN A 235 -0.32 -27.97 -3.57
CA GLN A 235 0.51 -27.37 -2.53
C GLN A 235 1.87 -26.94 -3.08
N ASN A 236 2.50 -27.77 -3.92
CA ASN A 236 3.73 -27.40 -4.62
C ASN A 236 3.50 -26.18 -5.53
N LYS A 237 2.35 -26.10 -6.21
CA LYS A 237 2.01 -24.94 -7.04
C LYS A 237 1.83 -23.67 -6.20
N ILE A 238 1.13 -23.74 -5.06
CA ILE A 238 0.97 -22.59 -4.15
C ILE A 238 2.32 -22.12 -3.62
N GLN A 239 3.16 -23.05 -3.18
CA GLN A 239 4.51 -22.77 -2.70
C GLN A 239 5.36 -22.13 -3.80
N PHE A 240 5.33 -22.67 -5.01
CA PHE A 240 6.06 -22.14 -6.15
C PHE A 240 5.60 -20.72 -6.52
N ILE A 241 4.29 -20.44 -6.51
CA ILE A 241 3.77 -19.09 -6.73
C ILE A 241 4.23 -18.16 -5.60
N ALA A 242 4.12 -18.57 -4.34
CA ALA A 242 4.58 -17.78 -3.20
C ALA A 242 6.06 -17.42 -3.31
N GLN A 243 6.92 -18.39 -3.61
CA GLN A 243 8.35 -18.18 -3.79
C GLN A 243 8.66 -17.29 -5.00
N SER A 244 7.94 -17.45 -6.10
CA SER A 244 8.14 -16.65 -7.31
C SER A 244 7.72 -15.18 -7.12
N VAL A 245 6.59 -14.95 -6.46
CA VAL A 245 6.13 -13.60 -6.09
C VAL A 245 7.10 -12.97 -5.09
N ARG A 246 7.55 -13.74 -4.10
CA ARG A 246 8.53 -13.31 -3.10
C ARG A 246 9.87 -12.94 -3.74
N TYR A 247 10.38 -13.72 -4.68
CA TYR A 247 11.64 -13.43 -5.37
C TYR A 247 11.63 -12.04 -6.04
N ARG A 248 10.45 -11.58 -6.47
CA ARG A 248 10.25 -10.27 -7.09
C ARG A 248 10.14 -9.11 -6.08
N THR A 249 10.05 -9.35 -4.77
CA THR A 249 9.92 -8.26 -3.77
C THR A 249 11.17 -7.37 -3.71
N ASN A 250 12.32 -7.88 -4.15
CA ASN A 250 13.57 -7.13 -4.27
C ASN A 250 13.58 -6.15 -5.46
N ASP A 251 12.63 -6.26 -6.39
CA ASP A 251 12.56 -5.39 -7.57
C ASP A 251 11.52 -4.28 -7.36
N PRO A 252 11.93 -3.00 -7.27
CA PRO A 252 11.02 -1.88 -7.08
C PRO A 252 9.91 -1.78 -8.14
N HIS A 253 10.17 -2.23 -9.37
CA HIS A 253 9.15 -2.21 -10.44
C HIS A 253 7.98 -3.14 -10.11
N PHE A 254 8.25 -4.25 -9.43
CA PHE A 254 7.26 -5.26 -9.10
C PHE A 254 6.42 -4.92 -7.86
N GLN A 255 6.64 -3.79 -7.18
CA GLN A 255 5.84 -3.43 -6.00
C GLN A 255 4.34 -3.40 -6.27
N VAL A 256 3.91 -2.76 -7.36
CA VAL A 256 2.48 -2.68 -7.73
C VAL A 256 1.95 -4.02 -8.25
N PRO A 257 2.62 -4.74 -9.18
CA PRO A 257 2.20 -6.08 -9.56
C PRO A 257 2.08 -7.07 -8.38
N ILE A 258 2.96 -7.00 -7.39
CA ILE A 258 2.89 -7.85 -6.18
C ILE A 258 1.67 -7.47 -5.33
N ALA A 259 1.43 -6.17 -5.11
CA ALA A 259 0.24 -5.71 -4.39
C ALA A 259 -1.05 -6.19 -5.07
N LEU A 260 -1.14 -6.06 -6.40
CA LEU A 260 -2.26 -6.57 -7.19
C LEU A 260 -2.38 -8.10 -7.11
N ALA A 261 -1.25 -8.83 -7.12
CA ALA A 261 -1.24 -10.28 -6.99
C ALA A 261 -1.76 -10.73 -5.62
N LEU A 262 -1.33 -10.08 -4.53
CA LEU A 262 -1.83 -10.32 -3.18
C LEU A 262 -3.34 -10.04 -3.08
N GLY A 263 -3.78 -8.90 -3.63
CA GLY A 263 -5.21 -8.56 -3.75
C GLY A 263 -5.99 -9.63 -4.51
N LYS A 264 -5.49 -10.05 -5.69
CA LYS A 264 -6.14 -11.08 -6.51
C LYS A 264 -6.24 -12.41 -5.79
N ILE A 265 -5.14 -12.87 -5.18
CA ILE A 265 -5.10 -14.13 -4.43
C ILE A 265 -6.10 -14.07 -3.26
N SER A 266 -6.08 -12.99 -2.48
CA SER A 266 -6.99 -12.84 -1.33
C SER A 266 -8.46 -12.82 -1.73
N SER A 267 -8.79 -12.29 -2.92
CA SER A 267 -10.17 -12.23 -3.42
C SER A 267 -10.67 -13.55 -4.02
N SER A 268 -9.79 -14.33 -4.65
CA SER A 268 -10.19 -15.43 -5.55
C SER A 268 -9.84 -16.82 -5.03
N TRP A 269 -8.88 -16.94 -4.11
CA TRP A 269 -8.50 -18.23 -3.55
C TRP A 269 -9.31 -18.54 -2.29
N CYS A 270 -9.56 -19.82 -2.03
CA CYS A 270 -10.16 -20.22 -0.77
C CYS A 270 -9.22 -19.91 0.40
N GLN A 271 -9.78 -19.64 1.59
CA GLN A 271 -9.02 -19.22 2.78
C GLN A 271 -7.85 -20.16 3.10
N LYS A 272 -8.05 -21.48 2.97
CA LYS A 272 -6.99 -22.47 3.19
C LYS A 272 -5.79 -22.28 2.26
N ASN A 273 -6.03 -22.08 0.97
CA ASN A 273 -4.96 -21.90 -0.02
C ASN A 273 -4.28 -20.54 0.15
N PHE A 274 -5.04 -19.50 0.47
CA PHE A 274 -4.49 -18.18 0.75
C PHE A 274 -3.60 -18.16 2.00
N VAL A 275 -4.04 -18.79 3.09
CA VAL A 275 -3.24 -18.95 4.31
C VAL A 275 -1.95 -19.72 4.02
N ASN A 276 -2.02 -20.83 3.28
CA ASN A 276 -0.84 -21.60 2.88
C ASN A 276 0.12 -20.76 2.01
N PHE A 277 -0.41 -19.99 1.08
CA PHE A 277 0.37 -19.05 0.28
C PHE A 277 1.10 -18.05 1.17
N CYS A 278 0.39 -17.40 2.11
CA CYS A 278 0.98 -16.41 3.00
C CYS A 278 2.07 -17.02 3.88
N TYR A 279 1.88 -18.23 4.42
CA TYR A 279 2.91 -18.92 5.20
C TYR A 279 4.20 -19.11 4.40
N GLU A 280 4.12 -19.58 3.15
CA GLU A 280 5.30 -19.73 2.30
C GLU A 280 5.85 -18.37 1.83
N PHE A 281 5.01 -17.35 1.65
CA PHE A 281 5.41 -16.02 1.22
C PHE A 281 6.23 -15.26 2.28
N ILE A 282 5.86 -15.37 3.56
CA ILE A 282 6.56 -14.69 4.67
C ILE A 282 7.73 -15.51 5.25
N LYS A 283 7.94 -16.74 4.75
CA LYS A 283 8.96 -17.67 5.24
C LYS A 283 10.37 -17.13 4.95
N GLU A 284 11.24 -17.24 5.94
CA GLU A 284 12.66 -16.90 5.84
C GLU A 284 13.37 -17.89 4.91
N GLN A 285 14.21 -17.38 4.01
CA GLN A 285 14.97 -18.20 3.07
C GLN A 285 16.47 -17.90 3.05
N ASP A 286 16.88 -16.68 3.35
CA ASP A 286 18.29 -16.28 3.32
C ASP A 286 18.68 -15.42 4.53
N GLU A 287 19.98 -15.15 4.67
CA GLU A 287 20.51 -14.36 5.78
C GLU A 287 20.04 -12.89 5.74
N TYR A 288 19.64 -12.36 4.59
CA TYR A 288 19.16 -10.98 4.45
C TYR A 288 17.73 -10.81 4.95
N ASP A 289 16.92 -11.87 4.93
CA ASP A 289 15.59 -11.86 5.52
C ASP A 289 15.59 -11.60 7.02
N SER A 290 16.70 -11.92 7.73
CA SER A 290 16.88 -11.56 9.13
C SER A 290 17.00 -10.05 9.33
N LEU A 291 17.61 -9.35 8.35
CA LEU A 291 17.78 -7.90 8.37
C LEU A 291 16.50 -7.17 7.98
N LEU A 292 15.78 -7.68 6.97
CA LEU A 292 14.53 -7.13 6.47
C LEU A 292 13.63 -8.26 5.95
N PRO A 293 12.62 -8.71 6.73
CA PRO A 293 11.70 -9.77 6.32
C PRO A 293 10.77 -9.31 5.18
N LEU A 294 11.25 -9.29 3.94
CA LEU A 294 10.58 -8.63 2.82
C LEU A 294 9.19 -9.20 2.50
N GLY A 295 9.01 -10.52 2.60
CA GLY A 295 7.70 -11.15 2.44
C GLY A 295 6.69 -10.66 3.48
N ALA A 296 7.11 -10.59 4.76
CA ALA A 296 6.28 -10.06 5.82
C ALA A 296 6.01 -8.56 5.64
N TYR A 297 7.05 -7.77 5.33
CA TYR A 297 6.92 -6.35 5.06
C TYR A 297 5.93 -6.07 3.93
N MET A 298 6.05 -6.78 2.80
CA MET A 298 5.15 -6.62 1.66
C MET A 298 3.72 -7.02 2.00
N LEU A 299 3.51 -8.11 2.76
CA LEU A 299 2.16 -8.49 3.21
C LEU A 299 1.51 -7.40 4.07
N ILE A 300 2.26 -6.83 5.02
CA ILE A 300 1.76 -5.76 5.91
C ILE A 300 1.52 -4.46 5.15
N LYS A 301 2.46 -4.07 4.28
CA LYS A 301 2.35 -2.86 3.44
C LYS A 301 1.12 -2.90 2.53
N CYS A 302 0.82 -4.08 1.97
CA CYS A 302 -0.31 -4.31 1.07
C CYS A 302 -1.61 -4.66 1.81
N GLY A 303 -1.67 -4.55 3.14
CA GLY A 303 -2.84 -4.97 3.93
C GLY A 303 -4.17 -4.34 3.49
N ASN A 304 -4.14 -3.14 2.92
CA ASN A 304 -5.33 -2.46 2.38
C ASN A 304 -5.74 -2.90 0.98
N ASP A 305 -4.81 -3.46 0.21
CA ASP A 305 -5.08 -3.96 -1.13
C ASP A 305 -5.66 -5.38 -1.08
N LEU A 306 -5.63 -6.03 0.10
CA LEU A 306 -6.27 -7.31 0.34
C LEU A 306 -7.80 -7.15 0.37
N VAL A 307 -8.48 -8.05 -0.32
CA VAL A 307 -9.95 -8.17 -0.26
C VAL A 307 -10.36 -8.96 0.98
N ASN A 308 -9.61 -10.01 1.31
CA ASN A 308 -9.77 -10.79 2.53
C ASN A 308 -8.45 -10.85 3.31
N TYR A 309 -8.50 -10.74 4.64
CA TYR A 309 -7.31 -10.90 5.47
C TYR A 309 -6.93 -12.37 5.66
N PRO A 310 -5.63 -12.69 5.78
CA PRO A 310 -5.19 -14.01 6.22
C PRO A 310 -5.59 -14.24 7.69
N SER A 311 -5.37 -15.45 8.21
CA SER A 311 -5.62 -15.72 9.64
C SER A 311 -4.79 -14.80 10.54
N HIS A 312 -5.28 -14.54 11.75
CA HIS A 312 -4.53 -13.77 12.75
C HIS A 312 -3.14 -14.37 13.01
N ASP A 313 -2.98 -15.70 12.97
CA ASP A 313 -1.68 -16.35 13.16
C ASP A 313 -0.66 -15.97 12.08
N VAL A 314 -1.08 -15.91 10.81
CA VAL A 314 -0.20 -15.48 9.71
C VAL A 314 0.13 -14.00 9.84
N LEU A 315 -0.89 -13.17 10.12
CA LEU A 315 -0.70 -11.72 10.24
C LEU A 315 0.23 -11.38 11.41
N PHE A 316 0.01 -12.00 12.57
CA PHE A 316 0.82 -11.79 13.76
C PHE A 316 2.23 -12.32 13.56
N ASN A 317 2.42 -13.49 12.94
CA ASN A 317 3.77 -13.98 12.58
C ASN A 317 4.51 -12.99 11.65
N ALA A 318 3.82 -12.38 10.67
CA ALA A 318 4.42 -11.37 9.82
C ALA A 318 4.84 -10.12 10.63
N LEU A 319 3.98 -9.64 11.53
CA LEU A 319 4.30 -8.50 12.40
C LEU A 319 5.42 -8.81 13.41
N ASP A 320 5.41 -10.00 14.01
CA ASP A 320 6.43 -10.49 14.93
C ASP A 320 7.80 -10.48 14.25
N ARG A 321 7.89 -11.01 13.02
CA ARG A 321 9.13 -10.98 12.22
C ARG A 321 9.65 -9.55 12.02
N LEU A 322 8.78 -8.61 11.68
CA LEU A 322 9.18 -7.22 11.46
C LEU A 322 9.68 -6.57 12.74
N ILE A 323 8.98 -6.75 13.87
CA ILE A 323 9.36 -6.08 15.11
C ILE A 323 10.58 -6.72 15.79
N ILE A 324 10.77 -8.03 15.63
CA ILE A 324 12.00 -8.73 16.05
C ILE A 324 13.19 -8.20 15.26
N ALA A 325 13.10 -8.14 13.93
CA ALA A 325 14.17 -7.57 13.10
C ALA A 325 14.43 -6.09 13.44
N ALA A 326 13.37 -5.33 13.71
CA ALA A 326 13.48 -3.93 14.13
C ALA A 326 14.21 -3.75 15.47
N GLY A 327 13.96 -4.63 16.44
CA GLY A 327 14.66 -4.64 17.72
C GLY A 327 16.13 -5.03 17.56
N GLN A 328 16.39 -6.16 16.91
CA GLN A 328 17.74 -6.69 16.70
C GLN A 328 18.67 -5.71 15.96
N HIS A 329 18.13 -4.99 14.98
CA HIS A 329 18.88 -4.06 14.14
C HIS A 329 18.62 -2.59 14.43
N LYS A 330 17.93 -2.27 15.54
CA LYS A 330 17.63 -0.90 16.00
C LYS A 330 17.07 0.00 14.88
N TRP A 331 16.04 -0.48 14.17
CA TRP A 331 15.48 0.24 13.02
C TRP A 331 14.97 1.65 13.35
N SER A 332 14.52 1.90 14.59
CA SER A 332 14.13 3.24 15.05
C SER A 332 15.22 4.29 14.83
N ILE A 333 16.50 3.88 14.89
CA ILE A 333 17.67 4.73 14.72
C ILE A 333 18.24 4.58 13.30
N VAL A 334 18.44 3.33 12.85
CA VAL A 334 19.18 3.02 11.62
C VAL A 334 18.34 3.21 10.37
N CYS A 335 17.03 2.93 10.44
CA CYS A 335 16.12 2.94 9.30
C CYS A 335 14.74 3.51 9.67
N SER A 336 14.73 4.71 10.25
CA SER A 336 13.50 5.36 10.74
C SER A 336 12.42 5.52 9.66
N PHE A 337 12.82 5.71 8.40
CA PHE A 337 11.87 5.77 7.27
C PHE A 337 11.06 4.47 7.11
N LEU A 338 11.72 3.30 7.12
CA LEU A 338 11.04 2.01 7.00
C LEU A 338 10.10 1.80 8.19
N PHE A 339 10.56 2.17 9.37
CA PHE A 339 9.79 2.09 10.60
C PHE A 339 8.52 2.96 10.56
N ASP A 340 8.63 4.19 10.06
CA ASP A 340 7.50 5.10 9.80
C ASP A 340 6.51 4.49 8.76
N GLN A 341 7.00 3.81 7.72
CA GLN A 341 6.13 3.13 6.74
C GLN A 341 5.32 1.99 7.37
N ILE A 342 5.89 1.27 8.34
CA ILE A 342 5.16 0.22 9.08
C ILE A 342 4.06 0.84 9.93
N ILE A 343 4.33 1.96 10.61
CA ILE A 343 3.32 2.70 11.38
C ILE A 343 2.16 3.13 10.47
N ILE A 344 2.46 3.72 9.31
CA ILE A 344 1.45 4.13 8.33
C ILE A 344 0.63 2.93 7.86
N SER A 345 1.27 1.78 7.68
CA SER A 345 0.59 0.53 7.29
C SER A 345 -0.34 0.04 8.40
N LEU A 346 0.13 0.01 9.64
CA LEU A 346 -0.63 -0.42 10.82
C LEU A 346 -1.84 0.47 11.11
N ARG A 347 -1.74 1.79 10.92
CA ARG A 347 -2.88 2.72 11.09
C ARG A 347 -4.06 2.42 10.18
N LYS A 348 -3.81 1.71 9.07
CA LYS A 348 -4.86 1.31 8.13
C LYS A 348 -5.58 0.02 8.52
N PHE A 349 -4.99 -0.80 9.39
CA PHE A 349 -5.67 -1.97 9.95
C PHE A 349 -6.72 -1.54 10.98
N ARG A 350 -7.71 -2.41 11.20
CA ARG A 350 -8.63 -2.22 12.32
C ARG A 350 -7.86 -2.20 13.64
N HIS A 351 -8.21 -1.23 14.48
CA HIS A 351 -7.58 -1.01 15.78
C HIS A 351 -7.53 -2.28 16.66
N ASP A 352 -8.60 -3.08 16.67
CA ASP A 352 -8.72 -4.26 17.52
C ASP A 352 -7.75 -5.37 17.12
N ILE A 353 -7.49 -5.53 15.82
CA ILE A 353 -6.51 -6.51 15.32
C ILE A 353 -5.10 -6.16 15.80
N VAL A 354 -4.73 -4.87 15.71
CA VAL A 354 -3.41 -4.40 16.18
C VAL A 354 -3.30 -4.53 17.71
N SER A 355 -4.35 -4.20 18.44
CA SER A 355 -4.38 -4.36 19.91
C SER A 355 -4.23 -5.82 20.33
N LEU A 356 -4.93 -6.75 19.65
CA LEU A 356 -4.80 -8.19 19.89
C LEU A 356 -3.38 -8.71 19.62
N TRP A 357 -2.73 -8.23 18.56
CA TRP A 357 -1.33 -8.55 18.27
C TRP A 357 -0.41 -8.09 19.40
N ILE A 358 -0.54 -6.83 19.83
CA ILE A 358 0.28 -6.26 20.91
C ILE A 358 0.14 -7.08 22.20
N ILE A 359 -1.08 -7.42 22.61
CA ILE A 359 -1.32 -8.25 23.79
C ILE A 359 -0.64 -9.62 23.63
N LYS A 360 -0.79 -10.26 22.47
CA LYS A 360 -0.18 -11.56 22.22
C LYS A 360 1.35 -11.48 22.36
N LEU A 361 1.98 -10.52 21.70
CA LEU A 361 3.43 -10.34 21.74
C LEU A 361 3.92 -10.06 23.17
N LEU A 362 3.28 -9.15 23.89
CA LEU A 362 3.61 -8.84 25.29
C LEU A 362 3.38 -10.04 26.22
N SER A 363 2.35 -10.84 26.00
CA SER A 363 2.09 -12.04 26.81
C SER A 363 3.15 -13.14 26.59
N GLN A 364 3.84 -13.12 25.45
CA GLN A 364 4.89 -14.05 25.07
C GLN A 364 6.30 -13.47 25.31
N PHE A 365 6.43 -12.44 26.17
CA PHE A 365 7.70 -11.72 26.38
C PHE A 365 8.90 -12.62 26.71
N TYR A 366 8.71 -13.77 27.35
CA TYR A 366 9.80 -14.74 27.61
C TYR A 366 10.45 -15.29 26.34
N GLN A 367 9.77 -15.20 25.19
CA GLN A 367 10.26 -15.65 23.88
C GLN A 367 10.91 -14.52 23.08
N HIS A 368 10.84 -13.28 23.57
CA HIS A 368 11.33 -12.09 22.88
C HIS A 368 12.42 -11.41 23.72
N ASP A 369 13.38 -10.79 23.05
CA ASP A 369 14.39 -9.99 23.73
C ASP A 369 13.82 -8.60 24.10
N ILE A 370 14.48 -7.92 25.04
CA ILE A 370 14.05 -6.59 25.48
C ILE A 370 14.12 -5.56 24.34
N GLN A 371 15.01 -5.77 23.37
CA GLN A 371 15.14 -4.95 22.17
C GLN A 371 13.89 -5.01 21.29
N THR A 372 13.27 -6.19 21.16
CA THR A 372 11.98 -6.35 20.47
C THR A 372 10.88 -5.56 21.16
N ILE A 373 10.81 -5.62 22.50
CA ILE A 373 9.83 -4.85 23.28
C ILE A 373 10.09 -3.34 23.17
N SER A 374 11.35 -2.92 23.20
CA SER A 374 11.76 -1.53 23.00
C SER A 374 11.37 -1.02 21.61
N ALA A 375 11.59 -1.82 20.55
CA ALA A 375 11.14 -1.50 19.21
C ALA A 375 9.61 -1.37 19.15
N LEU A 376 8.86 -2.28 19.79
CA LEU A 376 7.41 -2.12 19.90
C LEU A 376 7.03 -0.80 20.59
N CYS A 377 7.72 -0.44 21.67
CA CYS A 377 7.45 0.81 22.38
C CYS A 377 7.72 2.04 21.51
N HIS A 378 8.83 2.07 20.76
CA HIS A 378 9.11 3.14 19.81
C HIS A 378 8.05 3.24 18.70
N LEU A 379 7.56 2.09 18.21
CA LEU A 379 6.50 2.04 17.19
C LEU A 379 5.21 2.70 17.70
N ILE A 380 4.84 2.40 18.94
CA ILE A 380 3.62 2.91 19.57
C ILE A 380 3.81 4.37 20.00
N GLU A 381 4.97 4.72 20.52
CA GLU A 381 5.28 6.10 20.93
C GLU A 381 5.21 7.05 19.74
N GLY A 382 5.68 6.63 18.56
CA GLY A 382 5.67 7.45 17.36
C GLY A 382 6.44 8.76 17.54
N LYS A 383 6.07 9.81 16.78
CA LYS A 383 6.69 11.14 16.94
C LYS A 383 6.22 11.82 18.22
N PRO A 384 6.99 12.78 18.79
CA PRO A 384 6.66 13.41 20.08
C PRO A 384 5.23 13.97 20.17
N GLN A 385 4.70 14.51 19.08
CA GLN A 385 3.36 15.11 19.01
C GLN A 385 2.25 14.13 18.55
N GLU A 386 2.59 12.89 18.20
CA GLU A 386 1.64 11.90 17.72
C GLU A 386 1.11 11.04 18.88
N PHE A 387 -0.21 11.01 19.08
CA PHE A 387 -0.86 10.17 20.11
C PHE A 387 -1.75 9.09 19.49
N GLU A 388 -1.91 9.09 18.16
CA GLU A 388 -2.85 8.20 17.47
C GLU A 388 -2.56 6.72 17.74
N ASN A 389 -1.29 6.33 17.83
CA ASN A 389 -0.87 4.95 18.02
C ASN A 389 -1.19 4.41 19.43
N ILE A 390 -1.35 5.29 20.43
CA ILE A 390 -1.69 4.89 21.81
C ILE A 390 -3.05 4.21 21.87
N LYS A 391 -3.94 4.49 20.92
CA LYS A 391 -5.24 3.83 20.81
C LYS A 391 -5.13 2.31 20.72
N TRP A 392 -4.00 1.77 20.23
CA TRP A 392 -3.78 0.31 20.15
C TRP A 392 -3.56 -0.36 21.52
N LEU A 393 -3.30 0.42 22.57
CA LEU A 393 -3.11 -0.06 23.93
C LEU A 393 -4.43 -0.13 24.70
N ASN A 394 -4.48 -1.11 25.60
CA ASN A 394 -5.51 -1.27 26.62
C ASN A 394 -4.88 -1.50 28.00
N GLN A 395 -5.71 -1.56 29.04
CA GLN A 395 -5.25 -1.74 30.41
C GLN A 395 -4.36 -2.99 30.61
N SER A 396 -4.66 -4.09 29.93
CA SER A 396 -3.86 -5.31 30.03
C SER A 396 -2.47 -5.12 29.43
N SER A 397 -2.37 -4.52 28.25
CA SER A 397 -1.07 -4.22 27.63
C SER A 397 -0.25 -3.22 28.46
N CYS A 398 -0.88 -2.19 29.04
CA CYS A 398 -0.18 -1.24 29.90
C CYS A 398 0.30 -1.87 31.21
N ALA A 399 -0.48 -2.77 31.82
CA ALA A 399 -0.05 -3.52 33.00
C ALA A 399 1.15 -4.43 32.70
N MET A 400 1.17 -5.08 31.54
CA MET A 400 2.32 -5.88 31.08
C MET A 400 3.55 -5.00 30.87
N LEU A 401 3.42 -3.84 30.22
CA LEU A 401 4.52 -2.89 30.04
C LEU A 401 5.08 -2.37 31.36
N GLN A 402 4.22 -2.06 32.33
CA GLN A 402 4.66 -1.68 33.69
C GLN A 402 5.43 -2.80 34.38
N PHE A 403 5.02 -4.06 34.22
CA PHE A 403 5.79 -5.18 34.74
C PHE A 403 7.16 -5.31 34.07
N LEU A 404 7.22 -5.07 32.76
CA LEU A 404 8.45 -5.17 31.98
C LEU A 404 9.40 -3.98 32.13
N SER A 405 8.94 -2.84 32.68
CA SER A 405 9.78 -1.65 32.82
C SER A 405 11.01 -1.87 33.71
N ILE A 406 10.96 -2.84 34.62
CA ILE A 406 12.09 -3.27 35.45
C ILE A 406 13.28 -3.76 34.61
N LEU A 407 13.01 -4.27 33.39
CA LEU A 407 14.02 -4.76 32.46
C LEU A 407 14.54 -3.65 31.51
N ASP A 408 13.89 -2.49 31.51
CA ASP A 408 14.26 -1.36 30.66
C ASP A 408 15.56 -0.71 31.14
N ASN A 409 16.34 -0.19 30.20
CA ASN A 409 17.67 0.33 30.49
C ASN A 409 18.16 1.31 29.42
N GLU A 410 19.30 1.95 29.69
CA GLU A 410 19.93 2.93 28.79
C GLU A 410 20.19 2.38 27.37
N ASN A 411 20.53 1.09 27.21
CA ASN A 411 20.81 0.51 25.89
C ASN A 411 19.57 0.46 24.99
N ASN A 412 18.38 0.49 25.60
CA ASN A 412 17.06 0.51 24.97
C ASN A 412 16.40 1.90 25.07
N GLU A 413 17.17 2.93 25.42
CA GLU A 413 16.73 4.34 25.54
C GLU A 413 15.56 4.56 26.51
N PHE A 414 15.37 3.67 27.49
CA PHE A 414 14.22 3.69 28.38
C PHE A 414 12.87 3.77 27.62
N ALA A 415 12.76 3.03 26.51
CA ALA A 415 11.61 3.11 25.60
C ALA A 415 10.27 2.73 26.28
N ILE A 416 10.29 1.78 27.21
CA ILE A 416 9.09 1.37 27.96
C ILE A 416 8.67 2.50 28.89
N ASP A 417 9.62 3.03 29.68
CA ASP A 417 9.35 4.11 30.62
C ASP A 417 8.87 5.39 29.90
N ARG A 418 9.50 5.75 28.78
CA ARG A 418 9.07 6.87 27.95
C ARG A 418 7.64 6.71 27.45
N LEU A 419 7.28 5.54 26.94
CA LEU A 419 5.93 5.26 26.48
C LEU A 419 4.94 5.34 27.65
N LEU A 420 5.27 4.76 28.82
CA LEU A 420 4.43 4.84 30.02
C LEU A 420 4.23 6.27 30.50
N VAL A 421 5.28 7.10 30.47
CA VAL A 421 5.20 8.55 30.77
C VAL A 421 4.26 9.24 29.78
N LYS A 422 4.40 8.97 28.49
CA LYS A 422 3.52 9.54 27.45
C LYS A 422 2.05 9.15 27.66
N ILE A 423 1.79 7.89 28.03
CA ILE A 423 0.45 7.38 28.36
C ILE A 423 -0.08 8.08 29.62
N ALA A 424 0.76 8.29 30.65
CA ALA A 424 0.34 8.97 31.88
C ALA A 424 -0.17 10.39 31.60
N PHE A 425 0.42 11.11 30.63
CA PHE A 425 -0.03 12.45 30.27
C PHE A 425 -1.27 12.48 29.36
N SER A 426 -1.46 11.49 28.50
CA SER A 426 -2.49 11.52 27.44
C SER A 426 -3.68 10.59 27.69
N ASN A 427 -3.44 9.41 28.23
CA ASN A 427 -4.41 8.31 28.37
C ASN A 427 -4.25 7.60 29.72
N HIS A 428 -4.19 8.36 30.83
CA HIS A 428 -3.93 7.83 32.17
C HIS A 428 -4.93 6.75 32.65
N HIS A 429 -6.12 6.66 32.05
CA HIS A 429 -7.12 5.63 32.34
C HIS A 429 -6.69 4.22 31.88
N LEU A 430 -5.71 4.13 30.98
CA LEU A 430 -5.13 2.86 30.52
C LEU A 430 -4.13 2.29 31.55
N LEU A 431 -3.57 3.11 32.44
CA LEU A 431 -2.66 2.63 33.46
C LEU A 431 -3.45 1.94 34.59
N PRO A 432 -3.04 0.75 35.04
CA PRO A 432 -3.73 0.08 36.15
C PRO A 432 -3.68 0.95 37.41
N VAL A 433 -4.83 1.06 38.08
CA VAL A 433 -4.93 1.72 39.37
C VAL A 433 -4.52 0.71 40.43
N ASN A 434 -3.33 0.88 41.01
CA ASN A 434 -2.96 0.12 42.20
C ASN A 434 -3.72 0.73 43.39
N PRO A 435 -4.39 -0.04 44.26
CA PRO A 435 -5.05 0.52 45.45
C PRO A 435 -4.06 1.26 46.37
N SER A 436 -2.79 0.88 46.35
CA SER A 436 -1.70 1.58 47.05
C SER A 436 -1.00 2.68 46.23
N SER A 437 -1.49 2.97 45.02
CA SER A 437 -0.92 4.06 44.20
C SER A 437 -1.33 5.41 44.79
N PHE A 438 -0.51 6.43 44.54
CA PHE A 438 -0.83 7.81 44.94
C PHE A 438 -2.21 8.24 44.39
N LYS A 439 -2.59 7.76 43.20
CA LYS A 439 -3.94 7.95 42.64
C LYS A 439 -5.05 7.28 43.46
N GLY A 440 -4.83 6.04 43.89
CA GLY A 440 -5.77 5.31 44.77
C GLY A 440 -5.92 6.00 46.12
N PHE A 441 -4.81 6.43 46.73
CA PHE A 441 -4.82 7.23 47.96
C PHE A 441 -5.64 8.53 47.81
N PHE A 442 -5.49 9.27 46.71
CA PHE A 442 -6.27 10.49 46.45
C PHE A 442 -7.76 10.24 46.14
N LEU A 443 -8.12 9.07 45.64
CA LEU A 443 -9.50 8.71 45.31
C LEU A 443 -10.27 8.14 46.52
N ASP A 444 -9.56 7.50 47.45
CA ASP A 444 -10.16 6.85 48.62
C ASP A 444 -10.16 7.72 49.89
N GLU A 445 -9.29 8.74 50.00
CA GLU A 445 -9.23 9.64 51.15
C GLU A 445 -9.75 11.06 50.86
N GLU A 446 -10.58 11.62 51.76
CA GLU A 446 -10.88 13.05 51.80
C GLU A 446 -9.64 13.82 52.23
N ILE A 447 -8.91 14.38 51.27
CA ILE A 447 -7.68 15.10 51.58
C ILE A 447 -7.98 16.53 52.02
N GLU A 448 -7.61 16.87 53.26
CA GLU A 448 -7.55 18.25 53.72
C GLU A 448 -6.47 19.01 52.92
N LEU A 449 -6.92 19.82 51.96
CA LEU A 449 -6.06 20.58 51.02
C LEU A 449 -5.03 21.49 51.72
N ASN A 450 -5.27 21.85 52.98
CA ASN A 450 -4.39 22.67 53.81
C ASN A 450 -3.08 21.96 54.21
N SER A 451 -2.99 20.64 54.04
CA SER A 451 -1.83 19.83 54.45
C SER A 451 -0.83 19.56 53.31
N ILE A 452 -1.20 19.84 52.05
CA ILE A 452 -0.37 19.54 50.90
C ILE A 452 0.53 20.75 50.56
N SER A 453 1.82 20.49 50.36
CA SER A 453 2.76 21.46 49.82
C SER A 453 2.29 21.99 48.47
N ILE A 454 2.34 23.32 48.27
CA ILE A 454 2.00 24.01 47.01
C ILE A 454 2.68 23.41 45.76
N ILE A 455 3.88 22.86 45.90
CA ILE A 455 4.63 22.23 44.79
C ILE A 455 4.03 20.87 44.45
N LEU A 456 3.68 20.06 45.46
CA LEU A 456 2.99 18.79 45.22
C LEU A 456 1.60 19.05 44.64
N PHE A 457 0.92 20.09 45.12
CA PHE A 457 -0.41 20.49 44.66
C PHE A 457 -0.47 20.74 43.15
N SER A 458 0.54 21.43 42.61
CA SER A 458 0.62 21.73 41.18
C SER A 458 0.89 20.48 40.34
N ILE A 459 1.69 19.54 40.87
CA ILE A 459 1.95 18.23 40.23
C ILE A 459 0.68 17.35 40.26
N ILE A 460 -0.04 17.31 41.39
CA ILE A 460 -1.27 16.55 41.55
C ILE A 460 -2.35 17.05 40.59
N ILE A 461 -2.53 18.37 40.48
CA ILE A 461 -3.47 18.97 39.52
C ILE A 461 -3.08 18.62 38.08
N SER A 462 -1.79 18.67 37.76
CA SER A 462 -1.28 18.39 36.42
C SER A 462 -1.44 16.92 36.01
N LEU A 463 -1.37 15.98 36.96
CA LEU A 463 -1.38 14.54 36.69
C LEU A 463 -2.75 13.88 36.86
N TYR A 464 -3.63 14.42 37.72
CA TYR A 464 -4.81 13.71 38.19
C TYR A 464 -6.14 14.48 38.07
N GLY A 465 -6.17 15.72 37.56
CA GLY A 465 -7.41 16.48 37.35
C GLY A 465 -7.41 17.87 38.00
N GLY A 466 -8.47 18.65 37.76
CA GLY A 466 -8.56 20.04 38.21
C GLY A 466 -9.21 20.24 39.58
N LEU A 467 -9.30 21.50 39.99
CA LEU A 467 -10.00 21.91 41.20
C LEU A 467 -11.39 22.40 40.83
N LYS A 468 -12.42 21.89 41.50
CA LYS A 468 -13.79 22.38 41.38
C LYS A 468 -14.15 23.16 42.63
N ARG A 469 -14.91 24.23 42.45
CA ARG A 469 -15.46 25.00 43.57
C ARG A 469 -16.81 24.41 43.96
N ASP A 470 -16.95 23.98 45.21
CA ASP A 470 -18.22 23.52 45.79
C ASP A 470 -18.60 24.44 46.96
N GLY A 471 -19.48 25.40 46.68
CA GLY A 471 -19.81 26.46 47.64
C GLY A 471 -18.62 27.38 47.95
N SER A 472 -18.25 27.49 49.24
CA SER A 472 -17.09 28.26 49.70
C SER A 472 -15.77 27.48 49.58
N ASP A 473 -15.86 26.17 49.41
CA ASP A 473 -14.72 25.28 49.50
C ASP A 473 -14.20 24.96 48.09
N ILE A 474 -12.88 24.82 48.00
CA ILE A 474 -12.22 24.29 46.82
C ILE A 474 -12.07 22.81 47.07
N VAL A 475 -12.50 21.96 46.15
CA VAL A 475 -12.42 20.50 46.29
C VAL A 475 -11.72 19.94 45.06
N PHE A 476 -10.91 18.90 45.25
CA PHE A 476 -10.25 18.21 44.15
C PHE A 476 -11.28 17.39 43.36
N ASP A 477 -11.31 17.54 42.03
CA ASP A 477 -12.23 16.81 41.16
C ASP A 477 -11.47 16.17 40.00
N VAL A 478 -11.32 14.85 40.09
CA VAL A 478 -10.57 14.00 39.14
C VAL A 478 -11.16 14.04 37.74
N PHE A 479 -12.43 14.42 37.58
CA PHE A 479 -13.11 14.52 36.29
C PHE A 479 -13.13 15.94 35.73
N HIS A 480 -12.67 16.93 36.51
CA HIS A 480 -12.66 18.32 36.07
C HIS A 480 -11.35 18.66 35.35
N THR A 481 -11.19 18.24 34.11
CA THR A 481 -10.16 18.78 33.21
C THR A 481 -10.63 20.14 32.71
N TYR A 482 -9.88 21.22 32.99
CA TYR A 482 -10.10 22.63 32.61
C TYR A 482 -11.28 22.89 31.64
N PRO A 483 -12.30 23.69 32.01
CA PRO A 483 -13.16 24.33 31.03
C PRO A 483 -12.38 25.50 30.40
N GLU A 484 -12.37 25.53 29.05
CA GLU A 484 -11.86 26.57 28.12
C GLU A 484 -10.84 27.62 28.62
#